data_AF-A0A7C7YMR0-F1
#
_entry.id   AF-A0A7C7YMR0-F1
#
_cell.length_a   1.000
_cell.length_b   1.000
_cell.length_c   1.000
_cell.angle_alpha   90.00
_cell.angle_beta   90.00
_cell.angle_gamma   90.00
#
_symmetry.space_group_name_H-M   'P 1'
#
loop_
_entity.id
_entity.type
_entity.pdbx_description
1 polymer ?
#
loop_
_entity_poly.entity_id
_entity_poly.type
_entity_poly.pdbx_seq_one_letter_code
_entity_poly.pdbx_strand_id
1 'polypeptide(L)'
;MSDWKVRKPTDDIEKFKVDLAIANGAGISIEKFIEQIIGEKPDKALVEATRLCLSRAQEESEAIDIETWIKEFIAWRENFA
;
A
#
# COMPACT_ATOMS: atom_id res chain seq x y z
N MET A 1 3.22 10.55 13.08
CA MET A 1 3.21 9.33 12.25
C MET A 1 1.91 9.34 11.48
N SER A 2 1.95 9.18 10.17
CA SER A 2 0.75 9.00 9.36
C SER A 2 0.25 7.56 9.57
N ASP A 3 -1.05 7.36 9.74
CA ASP A 3 -1.66 6.02 9.91
C ASP A 3 -2.10 5.52 8.53
N TRP A 4 -1.22 4.84 7.80
CA TRP A 4 -1.50 4.35 6.43
C TRP A 4 -2.27 3.04 6.46
N LYS A 5 -3.50 3.08 6.96
CA LYS A 5 -4.43 1.95 6.94
C LYS A 5 -5.09 1.79 5.59
N VAL A 6 -4.85 0.65 4.95
CA VAL A 6 -5.49 0.28 3.68
C VAL A 6 -6.63 -0.69 3.96
N ARG A 7 -7.82 -0.37 3.43
CA ARG A 7 -9.04 -1.20 3.50
C ARG A 7 -9.93 -0.96 2.29
N LYS A 8 -10.90 -1.85 2.06
CA LYS A 8 -12.01 -1.57 1.13
C LYS A 8 -12.89 -0.43 1.67
N PRO A 9 -13.54 0.34 0.78
CA PRO A 9 -14.66 1.21 1.13
C PRO A 9 -15.74 0.41 1.87
N THR A 10 -16.33 1.00 2.92
CA THR A 10 -17.36 0.32 3.75
C THR A 10 -18.77 0.58 3.26
N ASP A 11 -18.96 1.61 2.44
CA ASP A 11 -20.26 1.99 1.87
C ASP A 11 -20.11 2.59 0.47
N ASP A 12 -21.25 2.77 -0.20
CA ASP A 12 -21.32 3.31 -1.57
C ASP A 12 -20.84 4.77 -1.67
N ILE A 13 -20.94 5.55 -0.59
CA ILE A 13 -20.50 6.94 -0.56
C ILE A 13 -18.98 7.01 -0.54
N GLU A 14 -18.32 6.20 0.29
CA GLU A 14 -16.86 6.06 0.30
C GLU A 14 -16.37 5.54 -1.04
N LYS A 15 -17.03 4.52 -1.60
CA LYS A 15 -16.68 3.98 -2.92
C LYS A 15 -16.74 5.07 -3.99
N PHE A 16 -17.83 5.83 -4.05
CA PHE A 16 -18.00 6.93 -5.00
C PHE A 16 -16.88 7.98 -4.86
N LYS A 17 -16.51 8.35 -3.63
CA LYS A 17 -15.43 9.32 -3.37
C LYS A 17 -14.09 8.81 -3.89
N VAL A 18 -13.77 7.53 -3.66
CA VAL A 18 -12.54 6.90 -4.17
C VAL A 18 -12.54 6.89 -5.70
N ASP A 19 -13.63 6.45 -6.32
CA ASP A 19 -13.75 6.38 -7.78
C ASP A 19 -13.63 7.79 -8.40
N LEU A 20 -14.23 8.81 -7.79
CA LEU A 20 -14.12 10.21 -8.22
C LEU A 20 -12.70 10.77 -8.06
N ALA A 21 -11.99 10.43 -6.98
CA ALA A 21 -10.60 10.85 -6.77
C ALA A 21 -9.68 10.25 -7.84
N ILE A 22 -9.87 8.97 -8.16
CA ILE A 22 -9.14 8.29 -9.25
C ILE A 22 -9.43 8.96 -10.60
N ALA A 23 -10.71 9.24 -10.90
CA ALA A 23 -11.11 9.90 -12.14
C ALA A 23 -10.50 11.31 -12.28
N ASN A 24 -10.28 12.00 -11.16
CA ASN A 24 -9.62 13.31 -11.13
C ASN A 24 -8.07 13.24 -11.10
N GLY A 25 -7.49 12.04 -11.22
CA GLY A 25 -6.03 11.86 -11.25
C GLY A 25 -5.36 11.98 -9.89
N ALA A 26 -6.09 11.84 -8.78
CA ALA A 26 -5.52 11.89 -7.43
C ALA A 26 -4.78 10.60 -7.01
N GLY A 27 -4.67 9.61 -7.90
CA GLY A 27 -3.94 8.37 -7.65
C GLY A 27 -2.43 8.50 -7.85
N ILE A 28 -1.66 7.73 -7.08
CA ILE A 28 -0.22 7.53 -7.28
C ILE A 28 0.07 6.04 -7.52
N SER A 29 1.19 5.73 -8.18
CA SER A 29 1.62 4.33 -8.34
C SER A 29 2.11 3.76 -7.01
N ILE A 30 2.01 2.43 -6.85
CA ILE A 30 2.56 1.72 -5.69
C ILE A 30 4.08 1.98 -5.58
N GLU A 31 4.80 2.03 -6.69
CA GLU A 31 6.22 2.39 -6.72
C GLU A 31 6.48 3.76 -6.10
N LYS A 32 5.69 4.78 -6.50
CA LYS A 32 5.84 6.13 -5.97
C LYS A 32 5.46 6.22 -4.50
N PHE A 33 4.44 5.48 -4.09
CA PHE A 33 4.04 5.40 -2.69
C PHE A 33 5.15 4.77 -1.82
N ILE A 34 5.72 3.64 -2.24
CA ILE A 34 6.82 3.01 -1.51
C ILE A 34 8.04 3.95 -1.48
N GLU A 35 8.37 4.61 -2.60
CA GLU A 35 9.46 5.62 -2.66
C GLU A 35 9.26 6.75 -1.63
N GLN A 36 8.02 7.20 -1.41
CA GLN A 36 7.71 8.20 -0.37
C GLN A 36 7.94 7.69 1.06
N ILE A 37 7.76 6.38 1.29
CA ILE A 37 7.98 5.75 2.60
C ILE A 37 9.48 5.55 2.88
N ILE A 38 10.23 5.04 1.90
CA ILE A 38 11.62 4.60 2.10
C ILE A 38 12.65 5.66 1.70
N GLY A 39 12.23 6.70 0.95
CA GLY A 39 13.10 7.80 0.51
C GLY A 39 13.97 7.48 -0.71
N GLU A 40 13.84 6.29 -1.30
CA GLU A 40 14.59 5.84 -2.46
C GLU A 40 13.73 5.00 -3.41
N LYS A 41 14.23 4.76 -4.64
CA LYS A 41 13.49 3.99 -5.64
C LYS A 41 13.39 2.53 -5.21
N PRO A 42 12.17 1.98 -5.02
CA PRO A 42 12.03 0.58 -4.62
C PRO A 42 12.44 -0.37 -5.76
N ASP A 43 12.99 -1.53 -5.38
CA ASP A 43 13.20 -2.60 -6.33
C ASP A 43 11.91 -3.32 -6.71
N LYS A 44 11.96 -4.10 -7.79
CA LYS A 44 10.79 -4.82 -8.30
C LYS A 44 10.24 -5.84 -7.29
N ALA A 45 11.11 -6.47 -6.49
CA ALA A 45 10.69 -7.49 -5.54
C ALA A 45 9.83 -6.89 -4.42
N LEU A 46 10.22 -5.72 -3.89
CA LEU A 46 9.46 -4.97 -2.89
C LEU A 46 8.11 -4.52 -3.44
N VAL A 47 8.06 -4.03 -4.68
CA VAL A 47 6.81 -3.60 -5.33
C VAL A 47 5.84 -4.76 -5.49
N GLU A 48 6.31 -5.91 -5.98
CA GLU A 48 5.46 -7.09 -6.17
C GLU A 48 5.01 -7.71 -4.84
N ALA A 49 5.90 -7.75 -3.83
CA ALA A 49 5.53 -8.21 -2.50
C ALA A 49 4.45 -7.31 -1.87
N THR A 50 4.57 -5.99 -2.02
CA THR A 50 3.57 -5.01 -1.56
C THR A 50 2.24 -5.19 -2.28
N ARG A 51 2.25 -5.40 -3.61
CA ARG A 51 1.03 -5.72 -4.38
C ARG A 51 0.34 -6.97 -3.87
N LEU A 52 1.10 -8.05 -3.66
CA LEU A 52 0.56 -9.31 -3.16
C LEU A 52 -0.06 -9.14 -1.77
N CYS A 53 0.61 -8.40 -0.89
CA CYS A 53 0.12 -8.08 0.44
C CYS A 53 -1.24 -7.35 0.40
N LEU A 54 -1.34 -6.30 -0.42
CA LEU A 54 -2.58 -5.54 -0.60
C LEU A 54 -3.72 -6.40 -1.17
N SER A 55 -3.43 -7.23 -2.18
CA SER A 55 -4.43 -8.14 -2.75
C SER A 55 -4.98 -9.11 -1.70
N ARG A 56 -4.10 -9.67 -0.85
CA ARG A 56 -4.51 -10.58 0.23
C ARG A 56 -5.36 -9.89 1.29
N ALA A 57 -4.93 -8.71 1.76
CA ALA A 57 -5.72 -7.91 2.70
C ALA A 57 -7.11 -7.57 2.13
N GLN A 58 -7.17 -7.31 0.82
CA GLN A 58 -8.42 -7.06 0.11
C GLN A 58 -9.32 -8.32 0.08
N GLU A 59 -8.77 -9.51 -0.15
CA GLU A 59 -9.53 -10.78 -0.15
C GLU A 59 -10.05 -11.12 1.25
N GLU A 60 -9.22 -10.96 2.27
CA GLU A 60 -9.51 -11.30 3.67
C GLU A 60 -10.37 -10.22 4.38
N SER A 61 -10.59 -9.07 3.72
CA SER A 61 -11.30 -7.91 4.26
C SER A 61 -10.69 -7.35 5.55
N GLU A 62 -9.37 -7.48 5.67
CA GLU A 62 -8.59 -6.98 6.80
C GLU A 62 -8.05 -5.58 6.50
N ALA A 63 -7.98 -4.74 7.54
CA ALA A 63 -7.27 -3.47 7.45
C ALA A 63 -5.79 -3.71 7.72
N ILE A 64 -4.94 -3.22 6.83
CA ILE A 64 -3.48 -3.37 6.97
C ILE A 64 -2.81 -2.00 7.12
N ASP A 65 -1.89 -1.90 8.07
CA ASP A 65 -0.91 -0.82 8.12
C ASP A 65 0.21 -1.12 7.13
N ILE A 66 0.08 -0.54 5.93
CA ILE A 66 0.99 -0.83 4.83
C ILE A 66 2.39 -0.24 5.05
N GLU A 67 2.51 0.86 5.80
CA GLU A 67 3.80 1.46 6.10
C GLU A 67 4.62 0.55 7.01
N THR A 68 3.99 0.06 8.09
CA THR A 68 4.63 -0.88 9.01
C THR A 68 5.03 -2.16 8.28
N TRP A 69 4.14 -2.74 7.47
CA TRP A 69 4.45 -3.95 6.72
C TRP A 69 5.64 -3.77 5.76
N ILE A 70 5.71 -2.65 5.02
CA ILE A 70 6.84 -2.35 4.10
C ILE A 70 8.16 -2.31 4.88
N LYS A 71 8.19 -1.61 6.02
CA LYS A 71 9.40 -1.48 6.84
C LYS A 71 9.84 -2.81 7.44
N GLU A 72 8.89 -3.62 7.91
CA GLU A 72 9.18 -4.96 8.43
C GLU A 72 9.71 -5.90 7.35
N PHE A 73 9.16 -5.85 6.13
CA PHE A 73 9.64 -6.66 5.01
C PHE A 73 11.07 -6.28 4.60
N ILE A 74 11.41 -4.98 4.60
CA ILE A 74 12.78 -4.50 4.33
C ILE A 74 13.73 -4.97 5.44
N ALA A 75 13.36 -4.75 6.70
CA ALA A 75 14.17 -5.19 7.84
C ALA A 75 14.40 -6.71 7.82
N TRP A 76 13.38 -7.49 7.45
CA TRP A 76 13.52 -8.94 7.26
C TRP A 76 14.51 -9.25 6.13
N ARG A 77 14.41 -8.60 4.98
CA ARG A 77 15.36 -8.80 3.87
C ARG A 77 16.79 -8.49 4.27
N GLU A 78 17.04 -7.42 5.00
CA GLU A 78 18.39 -7.05 5.44
C GLU A 78 19.00 -8.05 6.44
N ASN A 79 18.16 -8.70 7.25
CA ASN A 79 18.60 -9.67 8.24
C ASN A 79 18.79 -11.09 7.67
N PHE A 80 18.18 -11.39 6.52
CA PHE A 80 18.13 -12.75 5.95
C PHE A 80 18.58 -12.83 4.47
N ALA A 81 19.18 -11.76 3.91
CA ALA A 81 19.87 -11.76 2.62
C ALA A 81 21.35 -12.12 2.75
#